data_AF-L0EKN8-F1
#
_entry.id   AF-L0EKN8-F1
#
_cell.length_a   1.000
_cell.length_b   1.000
_cell.length_c   1.000
_cell.angle_alpha   90.00
_cell.angle_beta   90.00
_cell.angle_gamma   90.00
#
_symmetry.space_group_name_H-M   'P 1'
#
loop_
_entity.id
_entity.type
_entity.pdbx_description
1 polymer ?
#
loop_
_entity_poly.entity_id
_entity_poly.type
_entity_poly.pdbx_seq_one_letter_code
_entity_poly.pdbx_strand_id
1 'polypeptide(L)' 'MFKPGDIVRHKKDKKLVYGQVTKISKSGKTVDVLWKSDDNPQLTNNHWWSYRIDLLEKVEN' A
#
# COMPACT_ATOMS: atom_id res chain seq x y z
N MET A 1 11.68 4.47 6.50
CA MET A 1 10.47 5.25 6.86
C MET A 1 9.68 5.49 5.58
N PHE A 2 8.37 5.19 5.56
CA PHE A 2 7.52 5.38 4.38
C PHE A 2 7.30 6.87 4.09
N LYS A 3 7.03 7.21 2.83
CA LYS A 3 6.64 8.54 2.36
C LYS A 3 5.46 8.43 1.39
N PRO A 4 4.58 9.45 1.27
CA PRO A 4 3.64 9.52 0.17
C PRO A 4 4.37 9.40 -1.18
N GLY A 5 3.84 8.56 -2.06
CA GLY A 5 4.46 8.20 -3.33
C GLY A 5 5.25 6.88 -3.31
N ASP A 6 5.65 6.39 -2.14
CA ASP A 6 6.35 5.10 -2.04
C ASP A 6 5.47 3.95 -2.54
N ILE A 7 6.07 3.03 -3.30
CA ILE A 7 5.43 1.79 -3.74
C ILE A 7 5.66 0.71 -2.69
N VAL A 8 4.60 0.00 -2.36
CA VAL A 8 4.57 -0.99 -1.29
C VAL A 8 3.86 -2.25 -1.73
N ARG A 9 4.19 -3.36 -1.08
CA ARG A 9 3.50 -4.63 -1.19
C ARG A 9 2.96 -5.06 0.18
N HIS A 10 1.80 -5.71 0.20
CA HIS A 10 1.28 -6.28 1.44
C HIS A 10 1.99 -7.60 1.74
N LYS A 11 2.55 -7.75 2.96
CA LYS A 11 3.36 -8.93 3.32
C LYS A 11 2.54 -10.22 3.41
N LYS A 12 1.26 -10.12 3.76
CA LYS A 12 0.38 -11.27 4.01
C LYS A 12 -0.64 -11.53 2.91
N ASP A 13 -1.02 -10.49 2.16
CA ASP A 13 -2.07 -10.58 1.15
C ASP A 13 -1.40 -10.64 -0.22
N LYS A 14 -1.38 -11.84 -0.80
CA LYS A 14 -0.76 -12.09 -2.10
C LYS A 14 -1.60 -11.54 -3.27
N LYS A 15 -2.84 -11.10 -3.02
CA LYS A 15 -3.68 -10.47 -4.04
C LYS A 15 -3.29 -9.02 -4.29
N LEU A 16 -2.63 -8.40 -3.30
CA LEU A 16 -2.18 -7.02 -3.31
C LEU A 16 -0.69 -6.98 -3.66
N VAL A 17 -0.42 -6.83 -4.95
CA VAL A 17 0.91 -6.88 -5.56
C VAL A 17 1.63 -5.55 -5.32
N TYR A 18 1.10 -4.44 -5.87
CA TYR A 18 1.67 -3.11 -5.70
C TYR A 18 0.61 -2.09 -5.32
N GLY A 19 0.93 -1.29 -4.32
CA GLY A 19 0.12 -0.18 -3.85
C GLY A 19 0.99 1.06 -3.66
N GLN A 20 0.38 2.23 -3.78
CA GLN A 20 1.06 3.51 -3.59
C GLN A 20 0.63 4.15 -2.28
N VAL A 21 1.58 4.51 -1.42
CA VAL A 21 1.28 5.26 -0.19
C VAL A 21 0.76 6.64 -0.59
N THR A 22 -0.43 6.99 -0.13
CA THR A 22 -1.05 8.31 -0.40
C THR A 22 -0.94 9.23 0.82
N LYS A 23 -0.98 8.66 2.03
CA LYS A 23 -0.94 9.43 3.28
C LYS A 23 -0.31 8.62 4.40
N ILE A 24 0.29 9.32 5.35
CA ILE A 24 0.83 8.75 6.58
C ILE A 24 0.08 9.36 7.76
N SER A 25 -0.34 8.52 8.70
CA SER A 25 -0.97 8.98 9.95
C SER A 25 -0.02 9.87 10.76
N LYS A 26 -0.57 10.82 11.53
CA LYS A 26 0.22 11.72 12.39
C LYS A 26 1.10 10.95 13.40
N SER A 27 0.66 9.77 13.83
CA SER A 27 1.42 8.91 14.75
C SER A 27 2.55 8.13 14.07
N GLY A 28 2.58 8.10 12.73
CA GLY A 28 3.54 7.32 11.96
C GLY A 28 3.37 5.80 12.10
N LYS A 29 2.21 5.31 12.56
CA LYS A 29 1.96 3.87 12.77
C LYS A 29 1.21 3.22 11.61
N THR A 30 0.37 3.99 10.93
CA THR A 30 -0.42 3.54 9.78
C THR A 30 -0.20 4.44 8.57
N VAL A 31 -0.45 3.86 7.39
CA VAL A 31 -0.40 4.55 6.10
C VAL A 31 -1.63 4.18 5.28
N ASP A 32 -2.12 5.13 4.49
CA ASP A 32 -3.18 4.91 3.53
C ASP A 32 -2.55 4.57 2.19
N VAL A 33 -3.00 3.49 1.57
CA VAL A 33 -2.45 2.95 0.34
C VAL A 33 -3.54 2.87 -0.72
N LEU A 34 -3.23 3.40 -1.91
CA LEU A 34 -4.03 3.22 -3.11
C LEU A 34 -3.58 1.95 -3.83
N TRP A 35 -4.49 1.01 -3.99
CA TRP A 35 -4.31 -0.19 -4.81
C TRP A 35 -5.08 0.01 -6.12
N LYS A 36 -4.35 0.11 -7.24
CA LYS A 36 -4.95 0.23 -8.56
C LYS A 36 -5.23 -1.14 -9.14
N SER A 37 -6.33 -1.32 -9.85
CA SER A 37 -6.66 -2.58 -10.51
C SER A 37 -5.61 -3.00 -11.56
N ASP A 38 -4.97 -2.02 -12.21
CA ASP A 38 -3.95 -2.27 -13.24
C ASP A 38 -2.74 -3.05 -12.69
N ASP A 39 -2.37 -2.76 -11.43
CA ASP A 39 -1.27 -3.43 -10.74
C ASP A 39 -1.73 -4.67 -9.94
N ASN A 40 -3.04 -4.82 -9.74
CA ASN A 40 -3.65 -5.82 -8.86
C ASN A 40 -4.82 -6.51 -9.58
N PRO A 41 -4.56 -7.54 -10.41
CA PRO A 41 -5.57 -8.14 -11.29
C PRO A 41 -6.80 -8.74 -10.59
N GLN A 42 -6.72 -8.94 -9.27
CA GLN A 42 -7.83 -9.46 -8.47
C GLN A 42 -8.76 -8.37 -7.93
N LEU A 43 -8.44 -7.09 -8.15
CA LEU A 43 -9.31 -5.98 -7.81
C LEU A 43 -10.19 -5.62 -9.01
N THR A 44 -11.48 -5.43 -8.74
CA THR A 44 -12.46 -5.01 -9.76
C THR A 44 -12.46 -3.49 -9.98
N ASN A 45 -11.92 -2.72 -9.02
CA ASN A 45 -11.78 -1.27 -9.07
C ASN A 45 -10.63 -0.82 -8.15
N ASN A 46 -10.34 0.48 -8.18
CA ASN A 46 -9.31 1.08 -7.31
C ASN A 46 -9.79 1.15 -5.86
N HIS A 47 -8.92 0.79 -4.91
CA HIS A 47 -9.24 0.78 -3.48
C HIS A 47 -8.26 1.63 -2.67
N TRP A 48 -8.78 2.37 -1.68
CA TRP A 48 -8.00 3.05 -0.66
C TRP A 48 -8.18 2.36 0.69
N TRP A 49 -7.09 1.84 1.24
CA TRP A 49 -7.12 1.13 2.51
C TRP A 49 -5.98 1.57 3.43
N SER A 50 -6.26 1.64 4.73
CA SER A 50 -5.30 1.99 5.75
C SER A 50 -4.67 0.74 6.36
N TYR A 51 -3.34 0.69 6.39
CA TYR A 51 -2.58 -0.44 6.91
C TYR A 51 -1.59 0.00 7.99
N ARG A 52 -1.30 -0.90 8.93
CA ARG A 52 -0.14 -0.72 9.79
C ARG A 52 1.14 -0.90 8.99
N ILE A 53 2.13 -0.09 9.29
CA ILE A 53 3.42 -0.07 8.57
C ILE A 53 4.12 -1.44 8.61
N ASP A 54 3.96 -2.22 9.69
CA ASP A 54 4.58 -3.54 9.82
C ASP A 54 4.03 -4.58 8.84
N LEU A 55 2.83 -4.38 8.30
CA LEU A 55 2.20 -5.25 7.29
C LEU A 55 2.64 -4.95 5.86
N LEU A 56 3.39 -3.85 5.66
CA LEU A 56 3.82 -3.40 4.35
C LEU A 56 5.33 -3.55 4.20
N GLU A 57 5.74 -3.87 2.99
CA GLU A 57 7.12 -3.90 2.55
C GLU A 57 7.29 -2.85 1.45
N LYS A 58 8.32 -2.00 1.57
CA LYS A 58 8.64 -1.03 0.53
C LYS A 58 9.31 -1.78 -0.62
N VAL A 59 8.85 -1.53 -1.84
CA VAL A 59 9.47 -2.07 -3.05
C VAL A 59 10.45 -1.01 -3.55
N GLU A 60 11.74 -1.33 -3.55
CA GLU A 60 12.77 -0.50 -4.19
C GLU A 60 12.76 -0.79 -5.70
N ASN A 61 12.88 0.27 -6.49
CA ASN A 61 12.92 0.23 -7.94
C ASN A 61 14.31 0.66 -8.40
#